data_AF-A0AAV9ZIT8-F1
#
_entry.id   AF-A0AAV9ZIT8-F1
#
_cell.length_a   1.000
_cell.length_b   1.000
_cell.length_c   1.000
_cell.angle_alpha   90.00
_cell.angle_beta   90.00
_cell.angle_gamma   90.00
#
_symmetry.space_group_name_H-M   'P 1'
#
loop_
_entity.id
_entity.type
_entity.pdbx_description
1 polymer ?
#
loop_
_entity_poly.entity_id
_entity_poly.type
_entity_poly.pdbx_seq_one_letter_code
_entity_poly.pdbx_strand_id
1 'polypeptide(L)'
;MPASDCYRTNRPSGILGVYCSVAYNTLALQKARFLSVKPDLEKEYPCPASVFSAATIEFGGPHLRLNHRGDPHDFLPGDWCIITSVGKYRYLHGGHIILWDFGIVVQFPPGTHIFIPAGLIRYSFVKVQPHETRYSIVQWAGSGIQRFLDNNNRTDLEFAKFATEVEYAAREAQRQRQHVHALDVFPRVNEVEEGPLKFPYPGPNPPDAPVA
;
A
#
# COMPACT_ATOMS: atom_id res chain seq x y z
N MET A 1 16.01 22.93 -6.68
CA MET A 1 16.30 21.49 -6.49
C MET A 1 17.02 20.99 -7.74
N PRO A 2 18.09 20.21 -7.63
CA PRO A 2 18.79 19.68 -8.81
C PRO A 2 17.90 18.65 -9.51
N ALA A 3 17.96 18.59 -10.85
CA ALA A 3 17.16 17.69 -11.68
C ALA A 3 17.37 16.19 -11.38
N SER A 4 18.45 15.82 -10.66
CA SER A 4 18.71 14.46 -10.20
C SER A 4 17.80 13.97 -9.06
N ASP A 5 17.22 14.89 -8.27
CA ASP A 5 16.30 14.53 -7.17
C ASP A 5 14.85 14.35 -7.64
N CYS A 6 14.48 15.01 -8.74
CA CYS A 6 13.12 14.93 -9.32
C CYS A 6 12.76 13.52 -9.82
N TYR A 7 13.76 12.68 -10.14
CA TYR A 7 13.54 11.29 -10.55
C TYR A 7 13.36 10.32 -9.38
N ARG A 8 13.71 10.71 -8.14
CA ARG A 8 13.36 9.94 -6.94
C ARG A 8 11.92 10.22 -6.50
N THR A 9 11.44 11.45 -6.68
CA THR A 9 10.09 11.88 -6.24
C THR A 9 8.97 11.47 -7.18
N ASN A 10 9.24 11.12 -8.45
CA ASN A 10 8.20 10.73 -9.40
C ASN A 10 7.96 9.21 -9.49
N ARG A 11 8.56 8.43 -8.57
CA ARG A 11 8.23 7.01 -8.42
C ARG A 11 7.17 6.87 -7.32
N PRO A 12 6.17 5.99 -7.49
CA PRO A 12 5.16 5.70 -6.48
C PRO A 12 5.70 5.56 -5.05
N SER A 13 6.79 4.81 -4.86
CA SER A 13 7.44 4.67 -3.55
C SER A 13 8.12 5.94 -3.05
N GLY A 14 8.65 6.78 -3.94
CA GLY A 14 9.23 8.07 -3.56
C GLY A 14 8.18 9.07 -3.08
N ILE A 15 7.01 9.11 -3.75
CA ILE A 15 5.88 9.93 -3.31
C ILE A 15 5.42 9.49 -1.92
N LEU A 16 5.32 8.18 -1.68
CA LEU A 16 5.01 7.64 -0.36
C LEU A 16 6.05 8.08 0.69
N GLY A 17 7.34 8.05 0.37
CA GLY A 17 8.40 8.49 1.28
C GLY A 17 8.32 9.98 1.66
N VAL A 18 7.80 10.82 0.77
CA VAL A 18 7.67 12.28 0.98
C VAL A 18 6.42 12.63 1.79
N TYR A 19 5.27 12.04 1.44
CA TYR A 19 3.96 12.44 2.00
C TYR A 19 3.42 11.48 3.06
N CYS A 20 3.90 10.23 3.09
CA CYS A 20 3.43 9.16 3.99
C CYS A 20 4.64 8.37 4.53
N SER A 21 5.60 9.07 5.11
CA SER A 21 6.91 8.56 5.53
C SER A 21 6.84 7.38 6.52
N VAL A 22 5.86 7.35 7.44
CA VAL A 22 5.63 6.20 8.34
C VAL A 22 5.28 4.95 7.55
N ALA A 23 4.31 5.05 6.63
CA ALA A 23 3.93 3.95 5.76
C ALA A 23 5.11 3.50 4.90
N TYR A 24 5.86 4.43 4.31
CA TYR A 24 7.08 4.12 3.56
C TYR A 24 8.09 3.34 4.39
N ASN A 25 8.43 3.82 5.59
CA ASN A 25 9.41 3.19 6.46
C ASN A 25 8.95 1.80 6.92
N THR A 26 7.66 1.64 7.19
CA THR A 26 7.05 0.35 7.55
C THR A 26 7.23 -0.67 6.42
N LEU A 27 6.91 -0.27 5.17
CA LEU A 27 7.08 -1.13 4.01
C LEU A 27 8.55 -1.41 3.67
N ALA A 28 9.42 -0.42 3.82
CA ALA A 28 10.86 -0.57 3.61
C ALA A 28 11.46 -1.56 4.62
N LEU A 29 11.06 -1.48 5.89
CA LEU A 29 11.49 -2.40 6.94
C LEU A 29 10.95 -3.82 6.70
N GLN A 30 9.68 -3.94 6.32
CA GLN A 30 9.08 -5.22 5.93
C GLN A 30 9.87 -5.88 4.79
N LYS A 31 10.16 -5.12 3.72
CA LYS A 31 10.97 -5.59 2.59
C LYS A 31 12.36 -6.05 3.06
N ALA A 32 13.05 -5.23 3.85
CA ALA A 32 14.40 -5.56 4.35
C ALA A 32 14.40 -6.85 5.19
N ARG A 33 13.43 -7.01 6.10
CA ARG A 33 13.27 -8.23 6.92
C ARG A 33 12.92 -9.45 6.07
N PHE A 34 12.08 -9.30 5.06
CA PHE A 34 11.75 -10.40 4.15
C PHE A 34 12.98 -10.86 3.37
N LEU A 35 13.73 -9.91 2.79
CA LEU A 35 14.92 -10.22 1.99
C LEU A 35 16.09 -10.74 2.84
N SER A 36 16.17 -10.43 4.14
CA SER A 36 17.17 -11.07 5.01
C SER A 36 16.91 -12.57 5.22
N VAL A 37 15.67 -13.02 5.03
CA VAL A 37 15.27 -14.43 5.18
C VAL A 37 15.15 -15.13 3.82
N LYS A 38 14.74 -14.40 2.78
CA LYS A 38 14.53 -14.89 1.41
C LYS A 38 15.27 -14.00 0.39
N PRO A 39 16.61 -13.94 0.43
CA PRO A 39 17.39 -13.05 -0.43
C PRO A 39 17.19 -13.34 -1.92
N ASP A 40 17.00 -14.61 -2.29
CA ASP A 40 16.82 -15.05 -3.69
C ASP A 40 15.57 -14.47 -4.36
N LEU A 41 14.62 -13.94 -3.58
CA LEU A 41 13.38 -13.35 -4.07
C LEU A 41 13.47 -11.84 -4.31
N GLU A 42 14.64 -11.20 -4.14
CA GLU A 42 14.81 -9.78 -4.42
C GLU A 42 14.42 -9.42 -5.87
N LYS A 43 14.78 -10.30 -6.82
CA LYS A 43 14.47 -10.13 -8.24
C LYS A 43 12.97 -10.24 -8.58
N GLU A 44 12.17 -10.81 -7.69
CA GLU A 44 10.73 -10.99 -7.88
C GLU A 44 9.94 -9.73 -7.50
N TYR A 45 10.58 -8.76 -6.84
CA TYR A 45 9.95 -7.47 -6.59
C TYR A 45 9.70 -6.73 -7.92
N PRO A 46 8.54 -6.06 -8.09
CA PRO A 46 8.21 -5.35 -9.33
C PRO A 46 9.27 -4.34 -9.76
N CYS A 47 9.99 -3.76 -8.79
CA CYS A 47 11.15 -2.91 -9.02
C CYS A 47 12.07 -2.96 -7.78
N PRO A 48 13.40 -3.07 -7.94
CA PRO A 48 14.34 -3.04 -6.81
C PRO A 48 14.21 -1.78 -5.94
N ALA A 49 13.84 -0.64 -6.53
CA ALA A 49 13.65 0.62 -5.82
C ALA A 49 12.24 0.78 -5.20
N SER A 50 11.31 -0.13 -5.47
CA SER A 50 9.96 -0.10 -4.90
C SER A 50 9.95 -0.71 -3.49
N VAL A 51 9.23 -0.08 -2.57
CA VAL A 51 8.90 -0.68 -1.25
C VAL A 51 7.72 -1.65 -1.33
N PHE A 52 6.91 -1.56 -2.39
CA PHE A 52 5.82 -2.49 -2.65
C PHE A 52 6.35 -3.81 -3.22
N SER A 53 5.84 -4.92 -2.68
CA SER A 53 6.24 -6.28 -3.05
C SER A 53 5.46 -6.85 -4.24
N ALA A 54 4.33 -6.23 -4.60
CA ALA A 54 3.49 -6.68 -5.69
C ALA A 54 3.01 -5.51 -6.54
N ALA A 55 2.75 -5.78 -7.81
CA ALA A 55 2.19 -4.84 -8.76
C ALA A 55 1.33 -5.56 -9.80
N THR A 56 0.31 -4.89 -10.30
CA THR A 56 -0.51 -5.33 -11.43
C THR A 56 -0.82 -4.18 -12.36
N ILE A 57 -1.04 -4.50 -13.63
CA ILE A 57 -1.55 -3.55 -14.62
C ILE A 57 -2.99 -3.93 -14.91
N GLU A 58 -3.91 -3.09 -14.47
CA GLU A 58 -5.33 -3.24 -14.77
C GLU A 58 -5.62 -2.61 -16.13
N PHE A 59 -5.81 -3.46 -17.13
CA PHE A 59 -6.26 -3.03 -18.44
C PHE A 59 -7.75 -2.68 -18.35
N GLY A 60 -8.08 -1.37 -18.37
CA GLY A 60 -9.44 -0.84 -18.28
C GLY A 60 -10.27 -1.15 -19.53
N GLY A 61 -10.60 -2.42 -19.73
CA GLY A 61 -11.66 -2.84 -20.63
C GLY A 61 -13.04 -2.31 -20.18
N PRO A 62 -14.14 -2.70 -20.85
CA PRO A 62 -15.49 -2.27 -20.49
C PRO A 62 -15.95 -2.71 -19.08
N HIS A 63 -15.11 -3.45 -18.37
CA HIS A 63 -15.34 -3.95 -17.03
C HIS A 63 -15.10 -2.84 -16.00
N LEU A 64 -16.21 -2.27 -15.57
CA LEU A 64 -16.30 -1.45 -14.38
C LEU A 64 -16.00 -2.36 -13.17
N ARG A 65 -14.90 -2.12 -12.45
CA ARG A 65 -14.73 -2.67 -11.10
C ARG A 65 -15.71 -1.95 -10.19
N LEU A 66 -16.92 -2.49 -10.09
CA LEU A 66 -18.00 -1.91 -9.31
C LEU A 66 -17.84 -2.28 -7.84
N ASN A 67 -17.77 -1.25 -6.99
CA ASN A 67 -18.04 -1.33 -5.56
C ASN A 67 -17.32 -2.50 -4.89
N HIS A 68 -16.00 -2.55 -5.07
CA HIS A 68 -15.17 -3.63 -4.56
C HIS A 68 -14.24 -3.12 -3.47
N ARG A 69 -13.80 -4.05 -2.63
CA ARG A 69 -12.67 -3.89 -1.73
C ARG A 69 -11.54 -4.79 -2.26
N GLY A 70 -10.31 -4.44 -1.93
CA GLY A 70 -9.17 -5.34 -2.09
C GLY A 70 -9.39 -6.65 -1.32
N ASP A 71 -8.82 -7.73 -1.82
CA ASP A 71 -8.94 -9.04 -1.17
C ASP A 71 -8.27 -9.00 0.22
N PRO A 72 -8.95 -9.38 1.30
CA PRO A 72 -8.35 -9.43 2.64
C PRO A 72 -7.15 -10.39 2.74
N HIS A 73 -6.98 -11.33 1.80
CA HIS A 73 -5.78 -12.16 1.67
C HIS A 73 -4.56 -11.41 1.13
N ASP A 74 -4.78 -10.27 0.45
CA ASP A 74 -3.77 -9.43 -0.17
C ASP A 74 -3.48 -8.16 0.64
N PHE A 75 -4.44 -7.68 1.45
CA PHE A 75 -4.33 -6.43 2.20
C PHE A 75 -4.58 -6.60 3.71
N LEU A 76 -3.62 -6.17 4.53
CA LEU A 76 -3.85 -5.89 5.95
C LEU A 76 -4.57 -4.55 6.12
N PRO A 77 -5.22 -4.30 7.28
CA PRO A 77 -5.85 -3.02 7.57
C PRO A 77 -4.94 -1.79 7.39
N GLY A 78 -3.63 -1.94 7.63
CA GLY A 78 -2.64 -0.86 7.46
C GLY A 78 -1.95 -0.81 6.09
N ASP A 79 -2.27 -1.75 5.19
CA ASP A 79 -1.63 -1.82 3.88
C ASP A 79 -2.25 -0.80 2.94
N TRP A 80 -1.37 0.00 2.34
CA TRP A 80 -1.75 0.93 1.28
C TRP A 80 -1.52 0.29 -0.07
N CYS A 81 -2.47 0.53 -0.97
CA CYS A 81 -2.19 0.44 -2.38
C CYS A 81 -1.94 1.83 -2.95
N ILE A 82 -1.04 1.90 -3.92
CA ILE A 82 -0.94 3.03 -4.82
C ILE A 82 -1.55 2.63 -6.15
N ILE A 83 -2.47 3.46 -6.63
CA ILE A 83 -3.06 3.34 -7.94
C ILE A 83 -2.52 4.50 -8.77
N THR A 84 -1.91 4.20 -9.90
CA THR A 84 -1.43 5.18 -10.87
C THR A 84 -2.34 5.13 -12.09
N SER A 85 -2.96 6.24 -12.45
CA SER A 85 -3.74 6.27 -13.68
C SER A 85 -2.87 6.54 -14.89
N VAL A 86 -3.06 5.79 -15.97
CA VAL A 86 -2.35 5.97 -17.24
C VAL A 86 -3.32 5.81 -18.41
N GLY A 87 -2.91 6.27 -19.59
CA GLY A 87 -3.70 6.20 -20.81
C GLY A 87 -4.06 7.58 -21.36
N LYS A 88 -4.91 7.59 -22.40
CA LYS A 88 -5.35 8.81 -23.10
C LYS A 88 -6.87 8.95 -22.96
N TYR A 89 -7.29 9.77 -22.01
CA TYR A 89 -8.70 10.06 -21.73
C TYR A 89 -8.87 11.47 -21.16
N ARG A 90 -10.07 12.03 -21.31
CA ARG A 90 -10.46 13.33 -20.76
C ARG A 90 -10.98 13.13 -19.34
N TYR A 91 -10.11 13.31 -18.35
CA TYR A 91 -10.42 13.10 -16.93
C TYR A 91 -11.58 13.96 -16.39
N LEU A 92 -11.99 15.02 -17.08
CA LEU A 92 -13.19 15.79 -16.73
C LEU A 92 -14.51 15.08 -17.13
N HIS A 93 -14.45 14.09 -18.01
CA HIS A 93 -15.61 13.43 -18.62
C HIS A 93 -15.72 11.93 -18.27
N GLY A 94 -14.79 11.39 -17.49
CA GLY A 94 -14.74 9.97 -17.13
C GLY A 94 -13.43 9.60 -16.45
N GLY A 95 -13.25 8.31 -16.14
CA GLY A 95 -12.01 7.79 -15.54
C GLY A 95 -11.79 8.13 -14.06
N HIS A 96 -12.78 8.74 -13.40
CA HIS A 96 -12.76 9.10 -11.98
C HIS A 96 -12.65 7.88 -11.06
N ILE A 97 -12.30 8.10 -9.80
CA ILE A 97 -12.41 7.08 -8.75
C ILE A 97 -13.56 7.45 -7.82
N ILE A 98 -14.43 6.48 -7.53
CA ILE A 98 -15.51 6.60 -6.55
C ILE A 98 -15.01 5.96 -5.26
N LEU A 99 -15.07 6.68 -4.15
CA LEU A 99 -14.76 6.18 -2.81
C LEU A 99 -16.06 6.11 -2.01
N TRP A 100 -16.72 4.96 -2.05
CA TRP A 100 -18.11 4.79 -1.61
C TRP A 100 -18.28 5.04 -0.12
N ASP A 101 -17.33 4.60 0.71
CA ASP A 101 -17.42 4.75 2.17
C ASP A 101 -17.30 6.20 2.63
N PHE A 102 -16.75 7.07 1.77
CA PHE A 102 -16.63 8.51 2.03
C PHE A 102 -17.70 9.33 1.27
N GLY A 103 -18.47 8.71 0.38
CA GLY A 103 -19.46 9.40 -0.44
C GLY A 103 -18.85 10.42 -1.42
N ILE A 104 -17.58 10.23 -1.83
CA ILE A 104 -16.87 11.18 -2.70
C ILE A 104 -16.50 10.55 -4.05
N VAL A 105 -16.48 11.40 -5.07
CA VAL A 105 -15.98 11.09 -6.41
C VAL A 105 -14.79 12.00 -6.69
N VAL A 106 -13.64 11.40 -6.97
CA VAL A 106 -12.39 12.11 -7.20
C VAL A 106 -12.06 12.05 -8.69
N GLN A 107 -11.91 13.22 -9.30
CA GLN A 107 -11.33 13.30 -10.64
C GLN A 107 -9.93 12.74 -10.59
N PHE A 108 -9.63 11.80 -11.48
CA PHE A 108 -8.37 11.07 -11.45
C PHE A 108 -7.70 11.21 -12.82
N PRO A 109 -6.80 12.19 -13.01
CA PRO A 109 -6.15 12.44 -14.31
C PRO A 109 -5.10 11.40 -14.70
N PRO A 110 -4.82 11.21 -16.00
CA PRO A 110 -3.68 10.40 -16.45
C PRO A 110 -2.36 10.97 -15.91
N GLY A 111 -1.47 10.09 -15.45
CA GLY A 111 -0.19 10.44 -14.84
C GLY A 111 -0.26 10.80 -13.36
N THR A 112 -1.45 10.69 -12.74
CA THR A 112 -1.61 10.94 -11.30
C THR A 112 -1.67 9.66 -10.48
N HIS A 113 -1.40 9.80 -9.19
CA HIS A 113 -1.40 8.72 -8.21
C HIS A 113 -2.45 8.99 -7.13
N ILE A 114 -3.10 7.94 -6.66
CA ILE A 114 -3.88 7.97 -5.43
C ILE A 114 -3.43 6.83 -4.53
N PHE A 115 -3.28 7.13 -3.25
CA PHE A 115 -3.04 6.15 -2.21
C PHE A 115 -4.39 5.86 -1.56
N ILE A 116 -4.75 4.59 -1.44
CA ILE A 116 -5.94 4.18 -0.67
C ILE A 116 -5.66 2.93 0.17
N PRO A 117 -6.35 2.76 1.32
CA PRO A 117 -6.37 1.50 2.04
C PRO A 117 -7.36 0.54 1.36
N ALA A 118 -6.94 -0.04 0.22
CA ALA A 118 -7.84 -0.81 -0.65
C ALA A 118 -8.56 -1.97 0.03
N GLY A 119 -7.97 -2.61 1.05
CA GLY A 119 -8.64 -3.65 1.84
C GLY A 119 -9.74 -3.13 2.78
N LEU A 120 -9.69 -1.86 3.17
CA LEU A 120 -10.63 -1.27 4.13
C LEU A 120 -11.78 -0.51 3.48
N ILE A 121 -11.58 0.09 2.31
CA ILE A 121 -12.60 0.95 1.69
C ILE A 121 -13.13 0.36 0.38
N ARG A 122 -14.40 0.64 0.11
CA ARG A 122 -15.07 0.33 -1.16
C ARG A 122 -14.75 1.39 -2.18
N TYR A 123 -14.29 0.97 -3.36
CA TYR A 123 -14.01 1.88 -4.46
C TYR A 123 -14.44 1.33 -5.84
N SER A 124 -14.58 2.24 -6.79
CA SER A 124 -14.80 1.94 -8.21
C SER A 124 -14.01 2.89 -9.10
N PHE A 125 -13.78 2.50 -10.35
CA PHE A 125 -13.30 3.43 -11.38
C PHE A 125 -14.42 3.74 -12.36
N VAL A 126 -14.68 5.00 -12.68
CA VAL A 126 -15.67 5.40 -13.69
C VAL A 126 -15.12 5.08 -15.08
N LYS A 127 -16.00 4.63 -15.99
CA LYS A 127 -15.63 4.36 -17.38
C LYS A 127 -15.13 5.62 -18.08
N VAL A 128 -14.25 5.43 -19.07
CA VAL A 128 -13.90 6.46 -20.04
C VAL A 128 -14.76 6.31 -21.31
N GLN A 129 -14.70 7.27 -22.21
CA GLN A 129 -15.46 7.21 -23.46
C GLN A 129 -14.98 6.06 -24.35
N PRO A 130 -15.82 5.51 -25.26
CA PRO A 130 -15.47 4.34 -26.06
C PRO A 130 -14.19 4.46 -26.92
N HIS A 131 -13.81 5.69 -27.30
CA HIS A 131 -12.61 5.98 -28.10
C HIS A 131 -11.39 6.36 -27.24
N GLU A 132 -11.55 6.38 -25.91
CA GLU A 132 -10.50 6.70 -24.95
C GLU A 132 -9.89 5.42 -24.38
N THR A 133 -8.66 5.54 -23.86
CA THR A 133 -7.98 4.43 -23.19
C THR A 133 -7.61 4.83 -21.77
N ARG A 134 -7.88 3.94 -20.81
CA ARG A 134 -7.46 4.11 -19.43
C ARG A 134 -6.96 2.77 -18.90
N TYR A 135 -5.79 2.79 -18.28
CA TYR A 135 -5.26 1.67 -17.52
C TYR A 135 -4.89 2.16 -16.11
N SER A 136 -4.64 1.23 -15.22
CA SER A 136 -4.15 1.55 -13.88
C SER A 136 -2.97 0.64 -13.54
N ILE A 137 -1.89 1.23 -13.03
CA ILE A 137 -0.80 0.48 -12.42
C ILE A 137 -1.09 0.49 -10.93
N VAL A 138 -1.34 -0.67 -10.36
CA VAL A 138 -1.64 -0.83 -8.93
C VAL A 138 -0.45 -1.51 -8.27
N GLN A 139 0.05 -0.96 -7.17
CA GLN A 139 1.11 -1.59 -6.38
C GLN A 139 0.67 -1.66 -4.92
N TRP A 140 1.03 -2.74 -4.23
CA TRP A 140 0.67 -2.96 -2.84
C TRP A 140 1.73 -3.79 -2.12
N ALA A 141 1.70 -3.73 -0.80
CA ALA A 141 2.41 -4.67 0.04
C ALA A 141 1.52 -5.89 0.23
N GLY A 142 1.99 -7.06 -0.20
CA GLY A 142 1.23 -8.29 -0.06
C GLY A 142 1.18 -8.69 1.41
N SER A 143 -0.02 -8.69 2.00
CA SER A 143 -0.22 -9.07 3.41
C SER A 143 0.35 -10.45 3.78
N GLY A 144 0.46 -11.36 2.81
CA GLY A 144 1.12 -12.66 2.98
C GLY A 144 2.58 -12.56 3.41
N ILE A 145 3.32 -11.54 2.96
CA ILE A 145 4.71 -11.31 3.39
C ILE A 145 4.74 -10.92 4.87
N GLN A 146 3.86 -10.02 5.30
CA GLN A 146 3.78 -9.65 6.71
C GLN A 146 3.38 -10.84 7.57
N ARG A 147 2.37 -11.61 7.15
CA ARG A 147 1.94 -12.82 7.87
C ARG A 147 3.07 -13.83 7.99
N PHE A 148 3.84 -14.05 6.91
CA PHE A 148 5.01 -14.93 6.92
C PHE A 148 6.06 -14.48 7.96
N LEU A 149 6.36 -13.18 8.01
CA LEU A 149 7.29 -12.60 8.97
C LEU A 149 6.77 -12.69 10.42
N ASP A 150 5.49 -12.37 10.63
CA ASP A 150 4.81 -12.47 11.94
C ASP A 150 4.78 -13.92 12.45
N ASN A 151 4.71 -14.89 11.55
CA ASN A 151 4.66 -16.32 11.85
C ASN A 151 6.06 -16.94 12.05
N ASN A 152 7.09 -16.13 12.32
CA ASN A 152 8.49 -16.56 12.41
C ASN A 152 8.99 -17.26 11.14
N ASN A 153 8.77 -16.63 9.99
CA ASN A 153 9.21 -17.12 8.68
C ASN A 153 8.56 -18.44 8.25
N ARG A 154 7.28 -18.61 8.61
CA ARG A 154 6.46 -19.77 8.25
C ARG A 154 5.21 -19.31 7.50
N THR A 155 4.78 -20.08 6.52
CA THR A 155 3.46 -19.88 5.90
C THR A 155 2.35 -20.03 6.96
N ASP A 156 1.16 -19.50 6.71
CA ASP A 156 0.02 -19.69 7.63
C ASP A 156 -0.28 -21.18 7.90
N LEU A 157 -0.10 -22.04 6.89
CA LEU A 157 -0.27 -23.49 7.02
C LEU A 157 0.80 -24.13 7.92
N GLU A 158 2.07 -23.78 7.74
CA GLU A 158 3.16 -24.27 8.59
C GLU A 158 3.02 -23.76 10.02
N PHE A 159 2.65 -22.49 10.20
CA PHE A 159 2.41 -21.92 11.52
C PHE A 159 1.27 -22.65 12.23
N ALA A 160 0.13 -22.85 11.57
CA ALA A 160 -1.00 -23.57 12.16
C ALA A 160 -0.65 -25.01 12.55
N LYS A 161 0.26 -25.66 11.82
CA LYS A 161 0.67 -27.04 12.07
C LYS A 161 1.71 -27.18 13.20
N PHE A 162 2.62 -26.22 13.33
CA PHE A 162 3.82 -26.36 14.16
C PHE A 162 3.94 -25.34 15.29
N ALA A 163 3.06 -24.34 15.37
CA ALA A 163 3.08 -23.38 16.46
C ALA A 163 2.72 -24.05 17.79
N THR A 164 3.42 -23.66 18.85
CA THR A 164 3.00 -23.95 20.22
C THR A 164 1.71 -23.21 20.56
N GLU A 165 0.98 -23.66 21.57
CA GLU A 165 -0.24 -22.97 22.03
C GLU A 165 0.05 -21.51 22.43
N VAL A 166 1.23 -21.26 23.02
CA VAL A 166 1.68 -19.91 23.41
C VAL A 166 1.93 -19.02 22.19
N GLU A 167 2.64 -19.52 21.18
CA GLU A 167 2.87 -18.78 19.93
C GLU A 167 1.55 -18.48 19.22
N TYR A 168 0.64 -19.46 19.17
CA TYR A 168 -0.66 -19.30 18.52
C TYR A 168 -1.52 -18.24 19.23
N ALA A 169 -1.62 -18.32 20.57
CA ALA A 169 -2.35 -17.33 21.37
C ALA A 169 -1.77 -15.91 21.23
N ALA A 170 -0.44 -15.77 21.24
CA ALA A 170 0.21 -14.49 21.02
C ALA A 170 -0.08 -13.93 19.61
N ARG A 171 -0.08 -14.79 18.59
CA ARG A 171 -0.40 -14.41 17.20
C ARG A 171 -1.84 -13.93 17.06
N GLU A 172 -2.80 -14.62 17.66
CA GLU A 172 -4.20 -14.20 17.64
C GLU A 172 -4.41 -12.87 18.38
N ALA A 173 -3.77 -12.68 19.53
CA ALA A 173 -3.79 -11.39 20.25
C ALA A 173 -3.17 -10.25 19.42
N GLN A 174 -2.14 -10.54 18.61
CA GLN A 174 -1.59 -9.56 17.66
C GLN A 174 -2.59 -9.22 16.55
N ARG A 175 -3.25 -10.23 15.93
CA ARG A 175 -4.25 -10.01 14.88
C ARG A 175 -5.40 -9.14 15.37
N GLN A 176 -5.88 -9.37 16.60
CA GLN A 176 -6.95 -8.58 17.21
C GLN A 176 -6.56 -7.10 17.38
N ARG A 177 -5.28 -6.76 17.55
CA ARG A 177 -4.81 -5.37 17.71
C ARG A 177 -4.33 -4.73 16.40
N GLN A 178 -4.21 -5.50 15.33
CA GLN A 178 -3.58 -5.06 14.08
C GLN A 178 -4.30 -3.87 13.42
N HIS A 179 -5.63 -3.78 13.59
CA HIS A 179 -6.43 -2.66 13.09
C HIS A 179 -6.19 -1.34 13.85
N VAL A 180 -5.76 -1.40 15.12
CA VAL A 180 -5.48 -0.22 15.95
C VAL A 180 -4.23 0.48 15.42
N HIS A 181 -3.17 -0.29 15.18
CA HIS A 181 -1.89 0.21 14.69
C HIS A 181 -1.92 0.60 13.21
N ALA A 182 -2.87 0.07 12.45
CA ALA A 182 -3.05 0.43 11.06
C ALA A 182 -3.28 1.94 10.91
N LEU A 183 -4.08 2.56 11.78
CA LEU A 183 -4.40 4.00 11.68
C LEU A 183 -3.21 4.91 12.01
N ASP A 184 -2.20 4.41 12.74
CA ASP A 184 -1.03 5.19 13.12
C ASP A 184 -0.01 5.35 11.99
N VAL A 185 -0.14 4.56 10.90
CA VAL A 185 0.73 4.72 9.71
C VAL A 185 0.26 5.85 8.78
N PHE A 186 -0.88 6.49 9.09
CA PHE A 186 -1.47 7.56 8.30
C PHE A 186 -0.98 8.92 8.78
N PRO A 187 -0.53 9.81 7.87
CA PRO A 187 -0.32 11.20 8.24
C PRO A 187 -1.67 11.85 8.55
N ARG A 188 -1.68 12.72 9.55
CA ARG A 188 -2.82 13.57 9.86
C ARG A 188 -2.91 14.71 8.84
N VAL A 189 -4.12 15.22 8.60
CA VAL A 189 -4.35 16.28 7.59
C VAL A 189 -3.46 17.50 7.83
N ASN A 190 -3.34 17.95 9.08
CA ASN A 190 -2.49 19.07 9.45
C ASN A 190 -1.00 18.81 9.16
N GLU A 191 -0.53 17.56 9.31
CA GLU A 191 0.86 17.18 9.01
C GLU A 191 1.17 17.24 7.51
N VAL A 192 0.17 17.02 6.66
CA VAL A 192 0.30 17.16 5.19
C VAL A 192 0.22 18.63 4.76
N GLU A 193 -0.63 19.42 5.41
CA GLU A 193 -0.81 20.86 5.11
C GLU A 193 0.41 21.71 5.48
N GLU A 194 1.18 21.31 6.49
CA GLU A 194 2.41 21.98 6.92
C GLU A 194 3.60 21.79 5.94
N GLY A 195 3.42 20.98 4.89
CA GLY A 195 4.41 20.71 3.84
C GLY A 195 4.94 19.28 3.87
N PRO A 196 5.98 18.95 3.09
CA PRO A 196 6.56 17.61 3.07
C PRO A 196 6.97 17.17 4.48
N LEU A 197 6.53 15.97 4.90
CA LEU A 197 6.94 15.40 6.18
C LEU A 197 8.47 15.33 6.23
N LYS A 198 9.06 15.91 7.28
CA LYS A 198 10.53 15.91 7.45
C LYS A 198 11.03 14.47 7.47
N PHE A 199 11.99 14.16 6.60
CA PHE A 199 12.65 12.85 6.57
C PHE A 199 13.92 12.88 7.43
N PRO A 200 14.20 11.84 8.25
CA PRO A 200 13.31 10.74 8.59
C PRO A 200 12.18 11.22 9.49
N TYR A 201 10.95 10.84 9.20
CA TYR A 201 9.83 11.10 10.10
C TYR A 201 9.96 10.10 11.25
N PRO A 202 10.23 10.57 12.48
CA PRO A 202 10.09 9.71 13.64
C PRO A 202 8.58 9.49 13.74
N GLY A 203 8.10 8.31 13.32
CA GLY A 203 6.73 7.92 13.62
C GLY A 203 6.46 8.08 15.12
N PRO A 204 5.19 8.03 15.55
CA PRO A 204 4.92 7.88 16.98
C PRO A 204 5.78 6.72 17.51
N ASN A 205 6.54 6.98 18.58
CA ASN A 205 7.38 5.95 19.20
C ASN A 205 6.53 4.68 19.36
N PRO A 206 6.99 3.50 18.90
CA PRO A 206 6.25 2.28 19.15
C PRO A 206 6.08 2.15 20.67
N PRO A 207 4.87 1.83 21.18
CA PRO A 207 4.62 1.78 22.62
C PRO A 207 5.52 0.80 23.38
N ASP A 208 6.21 -0.11 22.69
CA ASP A 208 6.99 -1.19 23.29
C ASP A 208 8.30 -1.46 22.54
N ALA A 209 9.11 -0.44 22.26
CA ALA A 209 10.52 -0.72 21.95
C ALA A 209 11.15 -1.36 23.19
N PRO A 210 11.68 -2.60 23.13
CA PRO A 210 12.39 -3.16 24.25
C PRO A 210 13.57 -2.22 24.57
N VAL A 211 13.62 -1.76 25.81
CA VAL A 211 14.81 -1.10 26.35
C VAL A 211 15.95 -2.11 26.21
N ALA A 212 17.04 -1.68 25.57
CA ALA A 212 18.25 -2.45 25.33
C ALA A 212 18.79 -3.13 26.59
#